data_AF-A0A7S3GR44-F1
#
_entry.id   AF-A0A7S3GR44-F1
#
_cell.length_a   1.000
_cell.length_b   1.000
_cell.length_c   1.000
_cell.angle_alpha   90.00
_cell.angle_beta   90.00
_cell.angle_gamma   90.00
#
_symmetry.space_group_name_H-M   'P 1'
#
loop_
_entity.id
_entity.type
_entity.pdbx_description
1 polymer ?
#
loop_
_entity_poly.entity_id
_entity_poly.type
_entity_poly.pdbx_seq_one_letter_code
_entity_poly.pdbx_strand_id
1 'polypeptide(L)'
;QGFNRSFAGRHGTLLGVATYFSADLAYSHRFCDRRGGGQDGTKAVLLARVLVGRYCRGDPSDVEPPMRDEETDERYDSTVDNEECPGIFAVFRDFQAIPLFLLEFRFAGTGAS
;
A
#
# COMPACT_ATOMS: atom_id res chain seq x y z
N GLN A 1 9.82 13.67 5.41
CA GLN A 1 10.15 12.42 4.69
C GLN A 1 8.88 11.60 4.63
N GLY A 2 8.36 11.32 3.44
CA GLY A 2 7.06 10.68 3.21
C GLY A 2 7.20 9.22 2.75
N PHE A 3 6.14 8.67 2.18
CA PHE A 3 6.22 7.36 1.53
C PHE A 3 7.08 7.46 0.28
N ASN A 4 8.11 6.62 0.16
CA ASN A 4 8.96 6.56 -1.02
C ASN A 4 9.04 5.11 -1.50
N ARG A 5 8.69 4.91 -2.77
CA ARG A 5 8.63 3.58 -3.41
C ARG A 5 9.95 2.81 -3.41
N SER A 6 11.09 3.49 -3.25
CA SER A 6 12.41 2.83 -3.09
C SER A 6 12.53 2.06 -1.77
N PHE A 7 11.72 2.38 -0.76
CA PHE A 7 11.62 1.67 0.52
C PHE A 7 10.42 0.71 0.60
N ALA A 8 9.46 0.84 -0.33
CA ALA A 8 8.32 -0.06 -0.44
C ALA A 8 8.83 -1.48 -0.80
N GLY A 9 8.32 -2.49 -0.09
CA GLY A 9 8.84 -3.86 -0.12
C GLY A 9 8.96 -4.41 -1.54
N ARG A 10 10.19 -4.84 -1.89
CA ARG A 10 10.63 -5.36 -3.20
C ARG A 10 9.99 -6.70 -3.63
N HIS A 11 8.85 -7.08 -3.06
CA HIS A 11 8.26 -8.41 -3.22
C HIS A 11 6.91 -8.33 -3.93
N GLY A 12 6.85 -8.81 -5.17
CA GLY A 12 5.62 -9.04 -5.93
C GLY A 12 4.82 -7.77 -6.21
N THR A 13 5.28 -6.95 -7.14
CA THR A 13 4.52 -5.80 -7.63
C THR A 13 3.40 -6.30 -8.54
N LEU A 14 2.25 -6.71 -7.99
CA LEU A 14 1.12 -7.16 -8.82
C LEU A 14 0.41 -5.99 -9.50
N LEU A 15 0.53 -4.77 -8.97
CA LEU A 15 -0.20 -3.58 -9.41
C LEU A 15 0.74 -2.46 -9.89
N GLY A 16 2.01 -2.79 -10.16
CA GLY A 16 3.04 -1.84 -10.59
C GLY A 16 4.09 -1.50 -9.53
N VAL A 17 5.12 -0.78 -9.95
CA VAL A 17 6.25 -0.32 -9.13
C VAL A 17 5.86 0.94 -8.36
N ALA A 18 5.10 0.72 -7.29
CA ALA A 18 4.38 1.75 -6.55
C ALA A 18 4.50 1.57 -5.02
N THR A 19 3.93 2.52 -4.26
CA THR A 19 3.67 2.33 -2.82
C THR A 19 2.28 1.76 -2.64
N TYR A 20 2.16 0.71 -1.83
CA TYR A 20 0.92 -0.05 -1.65
C TYR A 20 0.22 0.29 -0.34
N PHE A 21 -1.09 0.49 -0.40
CA PHE A 21 -1.98 0.73 0.72
C PHE A 21 -3.15 -0.24 0.68
N SER A 22 -3.64 -0.65 1.84
CA SER A 22 -4.80 -1.54 1.97
C SER A 22 -5.91 -0.84 2.74
N ALA A 23 -7.16 -1.05 2.30
CA ALA A 23 -8.34 -0.59 3.02
C ALA A 23 -8.64 -1.44 4.27
N ASP A 24 -8.09 -2.67 4.33
CA ASP A 24 -8.25 -3.60 5.45
C ASP A 24 -6.98 -3.69 6.30
N LEU A 25 -7.12 -3.46 7.61
CA LEU A 25 -6.06 -3.60 8.59
C LEU A 25 -5.59 -5.06 8.73
N ALA A 26 -6.50 -6.03 8.63
CA ALA A 26 -6.16 -7.45 8.70
C ALA A 26 -5.26 -7.88 7.53
N TYR A 27 -5.48 -7.31 6.34
CA TYR A 27 -4.59 -7.49 5.20
C TYR A 27 -3.22 -6.84 5.44
N SER A 28 -3.20 -5.58 5.92
CA SER A 28 -1.96 -4.87 6.28
C SER A 28 -1.12 -5.63 7.30
N HIS A 29 -1.76 -6.23 8.31
CA HIS A 29 -1.12 -7.01 9.36
C HIS A 29 -0.29 -8.19 8.81
N ARG A 30 -0.73 -8.86 7.74
CA ARG A 30 0.02 -9.97 7.10
C ARG A 30 1.38 -9.53 6.56
N PHE A 31 1.58 -8.24 6.29
CA PHE A 31 2.85 -7.68 5.85
C PHE A 31 3.77 -7.26 7.00
N CYS A 32 3.22 -7.01 8.20
CA CYS A 32 4.00 -6.77 9.41
C CYS A 32 4.76 -8.04 9.85
N ASP A 33 4.17 -9.22 9.66
CA ASP A 33 4.75 -10.50 10.07
C ASP A 33 6.03 -10.87 9.31
N ARG A 34 6.14 -10.42 8.05
CA ARG A 34 7.23 -10.81 7.14
C ARG A 34 8.55 -10.09 7.40
N ARG A 35 8.55 -8.97 8.13
CA ARG A 35 9.77 -8.17 8.38
C ARG A 35 10.43 -8.44 9.73
N GLY A 36 9.96 -9.45 10.45
CA GLY A 36 10.35 -9.69 11.84
C GLY A 36 9.68 -8.63 12.72
N GLY A 37 8.81 -9.06 13.63
CA GLY A 37 8.33 -8.16 14.68
C GLY A 37 9.53 -7.57 15.42
N GLY A 38 9.34 -6.42 16.08
CA GLY A 38 10.34 -5.94 17.05
C GLY A 38 10.71 -7.07 18.01
N GLN A 39 11.86 -6.97 18.70
CA GLN A 39 12.39 -8.06 19.55
C GLN A 39 11.36 -8.64 20.54
N ASP A 40 10.28 -7.90 20.84
CA ASP A 40 9.18 -8.28 21.75
C ASP A 40 7.86 -8.71 21.04
N GLY A 41 7.87 -8.95 19.73
CA GLY A 41 6.67 -9.26 18.94
C GLY A 41 5.78 -8.06 18.61
N THR A 42 6.26 -6.83 18.84
CA THR A 42 5.57 -5.58 18.48
C THR A 42 5.47 -5.43 16.96
N LYS A 43 4.28 -5.11 16.47
CA LYS A 43 3.99 -4.84 15.06
C LYS A 43 3.55 -3.39 14.89
N ALA A 44 3.95 -2.79 13.77
CA ALA A 44 3.61 -1.42 13.44
C ALA A 44 2.88 -1.35 12.09
N VAL A 45 1.80 -0.57 12.02
CA VAL A 45 1.06 -0.25 10.81
C VAL A 45 0.96 1.27 10.69
N LEU A 46 1.28 1.82 9.52
CA LEU A 46 1.03 3.22 9.21
C LEU A 46 -0.39 3.39 8.68
N LEU A 47 -1.18 4.24 9.33
CA LEU A 47 -2.43 4.75 8.78
C LEU A 47 -2.14 6.06 8.04
N ALA A 48 -2.52 6.11 6.77
CA ALA A 48 -2.28 7.24 5.90
C ALA A 48 -3.57 7.74 5.26
N ARG A 49 -3.63 9.04 4.95
CA ARG A 49 -4.56 9.57 3.95
C ARG A 49 -3.91 9.48 2.59
N VAL A 50 -4.61 8.86 1.65
CA VAL A 50 -4.10 8.58 0.31
C VAL A 50 -5.02 9.23 -0.73
N LEU A 51 -4.43 10.03 -1.62
CA LEU A 51 -5.10 10.62 -2.78
C LEU A 51 -5.11 9.59 -3.91
N VAL A 52 -6.10 8.69 -3.88
CA VAL A 52 -6.23 7.59 -4.86
C VAL A 52 -6.73 8.08 -6.22
N GLY A 53 -7.48 9.19 -6.26
CA GLY A 53 -8.00 9.77 -7.49
C GLY A 53 -8.80 8.77 -8.32
N ARG A 54 -8.66 8.84 -9.64
CA ARG A 54 -9.18 7.84 -10.57
C ARG A 54 -8.23 6.66 -10.63
N TYR A 55 -8.77 5.46 -10.63
CA TYR A 55 -7.99 4.22 -10.64
C TYR A 55 -8.41 3.29 -11.76
N CYS A 56 -7.49 2.41 -12.13
CA CYS A 56 -7.73 1.26 -12.99
C CYS A 56 -7.03 0.02 -12.44
N ARG A 57 -7.27 -1.14 -13.03
CA ARG A 57 -6.51 -2.35 -12.69
C ARG A 57 -5.02 -2.16 -12.96
N GLY A 58 -4.18 -2.59 -12.03
CA GLY A 58 -2.72 -2.51 -12.19
C GLY A 58 -2.10 -3.70 -12.90
N ASP A 59 -0.97 -3.45 -13.55
CA ASP A 59 -0.09 -4.46 -14.15
C ASP A 59 1.30 -4.46 -13.48
N PRO A 60 1.96 -5.62 -13.30
CA PRO A 60 3.30 -5.68 -12.72
C PRO A 60 4.38 -4.84 -13.40
N SER A 61 4.22 -4.57 -14.69
CA SER A 61 5.17 -3.78 -15.50
C SER A 61 4.96 -2.26 -15.38
N ASP A 62 3.86 -1.81 -14.77
CA ASP A 62 3.55 -0.39 -14.62
C ASP A 62 4.59 0.32 -13.74
N VAL A 63 5.28 1.31 -14.30
CA VAL A 63 6.19 2.21 -13.55
C VAL A 63 5.57 3.58 -13.27
N GLU A 64 4.45 3.85 -13.93
CA GLU A 64 3.55 5.01 -13.81
C GLU A 64 2.10 4.52 -13.98
N PRO A 65 1.08 5.27 -13.52
CA PRO A 65 -0.30 4.89 -13.76
C PRO A 65 -0.60 4.76 -15.26
N PRO A 66 -1.43 3.80 -15.70
CA PRO A 66 -1.81 3.64 -17.10
C PRO A 66 -2.45 4.90 -17.71
N MET A 67 -2.38 5.01 -19.04
CA MET A 67 -3.07 6.08 -19.77
C MET A 67 -4.58 5.86 -19.71
N ARG A 68 -5.34 6.92 -19.40
CA ARG A 68 -6.80 6.90 -19.43
C ARG A 68 -7.33 7.46 -20.74
N ASP A 69 -6.70 8.51 -21.22
CA ASP A 69 -7.06 9.19 -22.45
C ASP A 69 -5.77 9.58 -23.20
N GLU A 70 -5.56 8.95 -24.35
CA GLU A 70 -4.38 9.17 -25.19
C GLU A 70 -4.44 10.52 -25.93
N GLU A 71 -5.64 11.04 -26.20
CA GLU A 71 -5.81 12.31 -26.92
C GLU A 71 -5.44 13.49 -26.02
N THR A 72 -5.74 13.39 -24.72
CA THR A 72 -5.46 14.44 -23.74
C THR A 72 -4.19 14.20 -22.93
N ASP A 73 -3.45 13.11 -23.18
CA ASP A 73 -2.29 12.66 -22.39
C ASP A 73 -2.62 12.55 -20.88
N GLU A 74 -3.84 12.09 -20.56
CA GLU A 74 -4.31 11.98 -19.19
C GLU A 74 -4.15 10.54 -18.68
N ARG A 75 -3.44 10.39 -17.57
CA ARG A 75 -3.27 9.11 -16.85
C ARG A 75 -4.27 8.94 -15.73
N TYR A 76 -4.43 7.70 -15.27
CA TYR A 76 -5.02 7.44 -13.96
C TYR A 76 -4.14 8.00 -12.84
N ASP A 77 -4.68 8.08 -11.63
CA ASP A 77 -3.97 8.57 -10.45
C ASP A 77 -3.37 7.41 -9.63
N SER A 78 -3.99 6.22 -9.67
CA SER A 78 -3.54 5.02 -8.97
C SER A 78 -3.97 3.74 -9.68
N THR A 79 -3.45 2.60 -9.24
CA THR A 79 -3.88 1.27 -9.69
C THR A 79 -4.46 0.45 -8.53
N VAL A 80 -5.37 -0.47 -8.85
CA VAL A 80 -6.08 -1.31 -7.87
C VAL A 80 -6.06 -2.79 -8.27
N ASP A 81 -6.32 -3.65 -7.29
CA ASP A 81 -6.47 -5.11 -7.48
C ASP A 81 -7.79 -5.50 -8.16
N ASN A 82 -8.87 -4.79 -7.84
CA ASN A 82 -10.19 -4.97 -8.42
C ASN A 82 -10.88 -3.61 -8.59
N GLU A 83 -11.38 -3.31 -9.80
CA GLU A 83 -12.00 -2.01 -10.10
C GLU A 83 -13.41 -1.84 -9.53
N GLU A 84 -14.15 -2.93 -9.34
CA GLU A 84 -15.51 -2.91 -8.78
C GLU A 84 -15.47 -2.79 -7.24
N CYS A 85 -14.50 -3.44 -6.61
CA CYS A 85 -14.34 -3.48 -5.16
C CYS A 85 -12.85 -3.47 -4.76
N PRO A 86 -12.17 -2.31 -4.81
CA PRO A 86 -10.74 -2.23 -4.57
C PRO A 86 -10.39 -2.48 -3.09
N GLY A 87 -9.53 -3.46 -2.85
CA GLY A 87 -8.98 -3.77 -1.52
C GLY A 87 -7.58 -3.19 -1.32
N ILE A 88 -6.82 -3.04 -2.41
CA ILE A 88 -5.44 -2.60 -2.42
C ILE A 88 -5.28 -1.49 -3.44
N PHE A 89 -4.60 -0.41 -3.04
CA PHE A 89 -4.28 0.73 -3.89
C PHE A 89 -2.77 0.86 -4.03
N ALA A 90 -2.30 1.01 -5.26
CA ALA A 90 -0.91 1.33 -5.59
C ALA A 90 -0.83 2.77 -6.10
N VAL A 91 -0.08 3.62 -5.38
CA VAL A 91 0.17 5.02 -5.74
C VAL A 91 1.62 5.23 -6.15
N PHE A 92 1.80 5.97 -7.23
CA PHE A 92 3.08 6.06 -7.93
C PHE A 92 3.88 7.31 -7.55
N ARG A 93 3.24 8.30 -6.90
CA ARG A 93 3.88 9.55 -6.49
C ARG A 93 3.88 9.73 -4.98
N ASP A 94 5.05 10.08 -4.45
CA ASP A 94 5.31 10.19 -3.01
C ASP A 94 4.41 11.22 -2.30
N PHE A 95 3.94 12.24 -3.01
CA PHE A 95 3.03 13.25 -2.46
C PHE A 95 1.57 12.78 -2.32
N GLN A 96 1.19 11.65 -2.93
CA GLN A 96 -0.18 11.14 -2.88
C GLN A 96 -0.54 10.54 -1.51
N ALA A 97 0.43 10.35 -0.62
CA ALA A 97 0.16 9.76 0.68
C ALA A 97 0.77 10.59 1.82
N ILE A 98 -0.07 10.90 2.81
CA ILE A 98 0.33 11.61 4.03
C ILE A 98 0.15 10.65 5.20
N PRO A 99 1.22 10.27 5.92
CA PRO A 99 1.11 9.46 7.12
C PRO A 99 0.40 10.27 8.20
N LEU A 100 -0.61 9.68 8.83
CA LEU A 100 -1.35 10.33 9.92
C LEU A 100 -0.97 9.73 11.27
N PHE A 101 -0.93 8.40 11.35
CA PHE A 101 -0.70 7.70 12.60
C PHE A 101 0.22 6.49 12.39
N LEU A 102 1.06 6.23 13.38
CA LEU A 102 1.76 4.96 13.54
C LEU A 102 1.01 4.17 14.61
N LEU A 103 0.40 3.06 14.21
CA LEU A 103 -0.30 2.18 15.12
C LEU A 103 0.64 1.04 15.52
N GLU A 104 0.95 0.95 16.80
CA GLU A 104 1.76 -0.12 17.37
C GLU A 104 0.88 -1.06 18.19
N PHE A 105 1.00 -2.35 17.91
CA PHE A 105 0.22 -3.37 18.58
C PHE A 105 1.10 -4.54 19.02
N ARG A 106 0.74 -5.10 20.16
CA ARG A 106 1.32 -6.35 20.67
C ARG A 106 0.19 -7.34 20.87
N PHE A 107 0.37 -8.57 20.40
CA PHE A 107 -0.47 -9.66 20.86
C PHE A 107 0.02 -10.07 22.24
N ALA A 108 -0.85 -9.97 23.24
CA ALA A 108 -0.65 -10.69 24.48
C ALA A 108 -0.79 -12.17 24.14
N GLY A 109 0.30 -12.93 24.23
CA GLY A 109 0.22 -14.39 24.11
C GLY A 109 -0.83 -14.88 25.10
N THR A 110 -1.80 -15.67 24.64
CA THR A 110 -2.62 -16.46 25.56
C THR A 110 -1.63 -17.33 26.32
N GLY A 111 -1.41 -17.01 27.60
CA GLY A 111 -0.68 -17.88 28.50
C GLY A 111 -1.37 -19.24 28.47
N ALA A 112 -0.74 -20.22 27.82
CA ALA A 112 -1.10 -21.60 28.02
C ALA A 112 -0.67 -21.93 29.45
N SER A 113 -1.65 -21.96 30.35
CA SER A 113 -1.56 -22.63 31.64
C SER A 113 -1.64 -24.13 31.46
#